data_AF-A0A556U065-F1
#
_entry.id   AF-A0A556U065-F1
#
_cell.length_a   1.000
_cell.length_b   1.000
_cell.length_c   1.000
_cell.angle_alpha   90.00
_cell.angle_beta   90.00
_cell.angle_gamma   90.00
#
_symmetry.space_group_name_H-M   'P 1'
#
loop_
_entity.id
_entity.type
_entity.pdbx_description
1 polymer ?
#
loop_
_entity_poly.entity_id
_entity_poly.type
_entity_poly.pdbx_seq_one_letter_code
_entity_poly.pdbx_strand_id
1 'polypeptide(L)'
;MTGILNRFFGWICAFPSRTPALSRQSHFVFMGFVPVLRIIKQALRAELKEREHIVVSTLDQARMFLADQPIEGPEEPRKNLQPKTELSPEEKAQRFARAIRKQAAEVRERWERLLRHFGSWHEQVERSLEKLQDLQSAMDQLDVHLSRPEEVKGRWQPVGDLLIDSLQDHIDKTTVGDRLG
;
A
#
# COMPACT_ATOMS: atom_id res chain seq x y z
N MET A 1 -25.61 -17.38 8.81
CA MET A 1 -24.25 -16.88 8.52
C MET A 1 -23.16 -17.97 8.50
N THR A 2 -23.46 -19.25 8.71
CA THR A 2 -22.46 -20.34 8.74
C THR A 2 -22.25 -21.05 7.39
N GLY A 3 -23.19 -20.93 6.44
CA GLY A 3 -23.12 -21.62 5.14
C GLY A 3 -22.09 -21.04 4.16
N ILE A 4 -21.79 -19.75 4.21
CA ILE A 4 -20.81 -19.11 3.32
C ILE A 4 -19.39 -19.49 3.74
N LEU A 5 -19.11 -19.47 5.05
CA LEU A 5 -17.82 -19.92 5.58
C LEU A 5 -17.60 -21.41 5.29
N ASN A 6 -18.62 -22.26 5.49
CA ASN A 6 -18.49 -23.69 5.23
C ASN A 6 -18.32 -24.00 3.72
N ARG A 7 -18.93 -23.20 2.84
CA ARG A 7 -18.69 -23.30 1.38
C ARG A 7 -17.31 -22.79 0.98
N PHE A 8 -16.82 -21.74 1.63
CA PHE A 8 -15.48 -21.22 1.41
C PHE A 8 -14.41 -22.21 1.88
N PHE A 9 -14.58 -22.79 3.08
CA PHE A 9 -13.73 -23.86 3.58
C PHE A 9 -13.82 -25.13 2.71
N GLY A 10 -15.02 -25.53 2.28
CA GLY A 10 -15.19 -26.64 1.35
C GLY A 10 -14.52 -26.41 0.00
N TRP A 11 -14.51 -25.16 -0.49
CA TRP A 11 -13.81 -24.78 -1.71
C TRP A 11 -12.28 -24.82 -1.53
N ILE A 12 -11.76 -24.32 -0.40
CA ILE A 12 -10.34 -24.42 -0.02
C ILE A 12 -9.90 -25.89 0.08
N CYS A 13 -10.71 -26.75 0.71
CA CYS A 13 -10.39 -28.17 0.85
C CYS A 13 -10.50 -28.96 -0.48
N ALA A 14 -11.34 -28.52 -1.42
CA ALA A 14 -11.46 -29.13 -2.75
C ALA A 14 -10.45 -28.59 -3.77
N PHE A 15 -9.84 -27.43 -3.51
CA PHE A 15 -8.84 -26.78 -4.38
C PHE A 15 -7.63 -27.67 -4.74
N PRO A 16 -7.03 -28.45 -3.81
CA PRO A 16 -5.88 -29.31 -4.12
C PRO A 16 -6.21 -30.43 -5.11
N SER A 17 -7.46 -30.89 -5.11
CA SER A 17 -7.88 -32.02 -5.94
C SER A 17 -8.19 -31.66 -7.40
N ARG A 18 -8.21 -30.36 -7.75
CA ARG A 18 -8.89 -29.92 -8.99
C ARG A 18 -8.06 -29.17 -10.02
N THR A 19 -6.76 -28.91 -9.85
CA THR A 19 -5.79 -28.67 -10.96
C THR A 19 -4.48 -28.06 -10.45
N PRO A 20 -3.30 -28.59 -10.83
CA PRO A 20 -2.01 -27.94 -10.57
C PRO A 20 -1.84 -26.62 -11.35
N ALA A 21 -2.54 -26.46 -12.48
CA ALA A 21 -2.47 -25.26 -13.32
C ALA A 21 -3.10 -24.01 -12.66
N LEU A 22 -4.25 -24.15 -11.99
CA LEU A 22 -4.91 -23.05 -11.27
C LEU A 22 -4.16 -22.67 -9.99
N SER A 23 -3.49 -23.62 -9.33
CA SER A 23 -2.61 -23.35 -8.18
C SER A 23 -1.40 -22.50 -8.58
N ARG A 24 -0.70 -22.88 -9.66
CA ARG A 24 0.42 -22.07 -10.20
C ARG A 24 -0.03 -20.69 -10.67
N GLN A 25 -1.19 -20.60 -11.33
CA GLN A 25 -1.76 -19.32 -11.76
C GLN A 25 -2.11 -18.41 -10.57
N SER A 26 -2.71 -18.97 -9.52
CA SER A 26 -3.09 -18.20 -8.31
C SER A 26 -1.88 -17.78 -7.49
N HIS A 27 -0.85 -18.63 -7.37
CA HIS A 27 0.44 -18.30 -6.75
C HIS A 27 1.15 -17.17 -7.50
N PHE A 28 1.16 -17.19 -8.84
CA PHE A 28 1.73 -16.13 -9.67
C PHE A 28 1.01 -14.77 -9.49
N VAL A 29 -0.33 -14.80 -9.38
CA VAL A 29 -1.15 -13.60 -9.19
C VAL A 29 -0.93 -12.98 -7.80
N PHE A 30 -0.82 -13.80 -6.75
CA PHE A 30 -0.55 -13.33 -5.38
C PHE A 30 0.90 -12.86 -5.17
N MET A 31 1.88 -13.59 -5.73
CA MET A 31 3.29 -13.18 -5.76
C MET A 31 3.50 -11.81 -6.42
N GLY A 32 2.64 -11.43 -7.38
CA GLY A 32 2.71 -10.12 -8.05
C GLY A 32 2.17 -8.95 -7.21
N PHE A 33 1.29 -9.19 -6.24
CA PHE A 33 0.60 -8.10 -5.54
C PHE A 33 1.48 -7.41 -4.47
N VAL A 34 2.25 -8.19 -3.71
CA VAL A 34 3.19 -7.68 -2.68
C VAL A 34 4.27 -6.74 -3.27
N PRO A 35 4.99 -7.11 -4.35
CA PRO A 35 5.97 -6.21 -4.97
C PRO A 35 5.33 -4.99 -5.62
N VAL A 36 4.15 -5.13 -6.24
CA VAL A 36 3.42 -3.99 -6.82
C VAL A 36 3.03 -2.97 -5.75
N LEU A 37 2.50 -3.43 -4.61
CA LEU A 37 2.12 -2.54 -3.50
C LEU A 37 3.35 -1.82 -2.92
N ARG A 38 4.50 -2.49 -2.84
CA ARG A 38 5.78 -1.87 -2.43
C ARG A 38 6.21 -0.76 -3.39
N ILE A 39 6.12 -1.00 -4.70
CA ILE A 39 6.48 -0.01 -5.73
C ILE A 39 5.57 1.22 -5.64
N ILE A 40 4.25 1.01 -5.54
CA ILE A 40 3.27 2.10 -5.40
C ILE A 40 3.54 2.93 -4.14
N LYS A 41 3.83 2.28 -3.01
CA LYS A 41 4.20 2.96 -1.76
C LYS A 41 5.45 3.83 -1.93
N GLN A 42 6.50 3.31 -2.56
CA GLN A 42 7.75 4.04 -2.78
C GLN A 42 7.56 5.22 -3.72
N ALA A 43 6.83 5.03 -4.82
CA ALA A 43 6.52 6.09 -5.78
C ALA A 43 5.74 7.24 -5.12
N LEU A 44 4.69 6.92 -4.34
CA LEU A 44 3.91 7.94 -3.64
C LEU A 44 4.74 8.69 -2.59
N ARG A 45 5.66 8.00 -1.90
CA ARG A 45 6.59 8.64 -0.95
C ARG A 45 7.54 9.60 -1.64
N ALA A 46 8.03 9.25 -2.83
CA ALA A 46 8.90 10.13 -3.62
C ALA A 46 8.14 11.37 -4.11
N GLU A 47 6.93 11.17 -4.64
CA GLU A 47 6.07 12.26 -5.09
C GLU A 47 5.69 13.21 -3.94
N LEU A 48 5.44 12.67 -2.74
CA LEU A 48 5.15 13.49 -1.57
C LEU A 48 6.33 14.37 -1.18
N LYS A 49 7.56 13.85 -1.21
CA LYS A 49 8.77 14.64 -0.92
C LYS A 49 8.98 15.77 -1.92
N GLU A 50 8.72 15.51 -3.21
CA GLU A 50 8.80 16.54 -4.24
C GLU A 50 7.80 17.66 -3.97
N ARG A 51 6.54 17.30 -3.65
CA ARG A 51 5.50 18.27 -3.30
C ARG A 51 5.81 19.03 -2.02
N GLU A 52 6.41 18.37 -1.02
CA GLU A 52 6.86 19.01 0.22
C GLU A 52 7.86 20.11 -0.06
N HIS A 53 8.86 19.83 -0.89
CA HIS A 53 9.86 20.80 -1.29
C HIS A 53 9.24 22.03 -1.96
N ILE A 54 8.29 21.81 -2.88
CA ILE A 54 7.56 22.90 -3.56
C ILE A 54 6.75 23.74 -2.56
N VAL A 55 6.03 23.11 -1.64
CA VAL A 55 5.22 23.81 -0.62
C VAL A 55 6.11 24.61 0.31
N VAL A 56 7.22 24.04 0.79
CA VAL A 56 8.16 24.75 1.67
C VAL A 56 8.80 25.93 0.93
N SER A 57 9.26 25.73 -0.30
CA SER A 57 9.85 26.80 -1.12
C SER A 57 8.87 27.95 -1.38
N THR A 58 7.61 27.65 -1.72
CA THR A 58 6.60 28.68 -1.98
C THR A 58 6.21 29.45 -0.72
N LEU A 59 6.15 28.76 0.44
CA LEU A 59 5.94 29.41 1.73
C LEU A 59 7.13 30.28 2.15
N ASP A 60 8.36 29.86 1.82
CA ASP A 60 9.56 30.65 2.11
C ASP A 60 9.64 31.90 1.21
N GLN A 61 9.32 31.77 -0.08
CA GLN A 61 9.18 32.91 -0.98
C GLN A 61 8.11 33.91 -0.50
N ALA A 62 6.94 33.40 -0.06
CA ALA A 62 5.90 34.25 0.52
C ALA A 62 6.40 34.93 1.81
N ARG A 63 7.16 34.23 2.65
CA ARG A 63 7.77 34.79 3.86
C ARG A 63 8.77 35.90 3.53
N MET A 64 9.66 35.67 2.56
CA MET A 64 10.63 36.67 2.11
C MET A 64 9.91 37.92 1.59
N PHE A 65 8.92 37.75 0.72
CA PHE A 65 8.10 38.86 0.21
C PHE A 65 7.42 39.65 1.33
N LEU A 66 6.90 38.95 2.35
CA LEU A 66 6.23 39.57 3.49
C LEU A 66 7.20 40.26 4.47
N ALA A 67 8.47 39.84 4.51
CA ALA A 67 9.51 40.46 5.33
C ALA A 67 9.94 41.83 4.79
N ASP A 68 9.82 42.02 3.47
CA ASP A 68 10.07 43.31 2.80
C ASP A 68 8.90 44.31 2.95
N GLN A 69 7.78 43.89 3.54
CA GLN A 69 6.64 44.75 3.82
C GLN A 69 6.76 45.35 5.23
N PRO A 70 6.53 46.67 5.42
CA PRO A 70 6.57 47.27 6.75
C PRO A 70 5.59 46.57 7.69
N ILE A 71 6.08 46.19 8.88
CA ILE A 71 5.27 45.61 9.94
C ILE A 71 4.35 46.71 10.45
N GLU A 72 3.05 46.48 10.34
CA GLU A 72 1.99 47.36 10.82
C GLU A 72 2.19 47.63 12.32
N GLY A 73 2.80 48.77 12.65
CA GLY A 73 2.79 49.32 14.01
C GLY A 73 1.35 49.67 14.41
N PRO A 74 1.04 49.70 15.72
CA PRO A 74 -0.32 49.91 16.20
C PRO A 74 -0.92 51.15 15.54
N GLU A 75 -2.07 50.98 14.86
CA GLU A 75 -2.78 52.05 14.15
C GLU A 75 -2.98 53.26 15.09
N GLU A 76 -2.20 54.33 14.90
CA GLU A 76 -2.57 55.63 15.46
C GLU A 76 -3.82 56.12 14.70
N PRO A 77 -4.92 56.46 15.40
CA PRO A 77 -6.20 56.79 14.78
C PRO A 77 -6.14 58.19 14.15
N ARG A 78 -5.60 58.29 12.93
CA ARG A 78 -5.64 59.55 12.17
C ARG A 78 -6.96 59.66 11.43
N LYS A 79 -7.93 60.23 12.15
CA LYS A 79 -9.09 60.93 11.58
C LYS A 79 -8.60 61.84 10.45
N ASN A 80 -9.02 61.60 9.22
CA ASN A 80 -9.29 62.65 8.24
C ASN A 80 -10.23 62.10 7.15
N LEU A 81 -11.47 62.59 7.21
CA LEU A 81 -12.49 62.46 6.20
C LEU A 81 -12.05 63.18 4.92
N GLN A 82 -11.72 62.46 3.86
CA GLN A 82 -11.98 62.91 2.48
C GLN A 82 -12.25 61.71 1.55
N PRO A 83 -13.30 61.75 0.72
CA PRO A 83 -13.54 60.72 -0.29
C PRO A 83 -12.68 61.04 -1.52
N LYS A 84 -11.59 60.30 -1.72
CA LYS A 84 -10.85 60.29 -3.00
C LYS A 84 -10.55 58.87 -3.44
N THR A 85 -11.08 58.55 -4.61
CA THR A 85 -11.21 57.25 -5.28
C THR A 85 -9.87 56.60 -5.72
N GLU A 86 -8.73 56.92 -5.10
CA GLU A 86 -7.46 56.27 -5.45
C GLU A 86 -6.74 55.80 -4.18
N LEU A 87 -6.91 54.52 -3.87
CA LEU A 87 -6.14 53.82 -2.83
C LEU A 87 -4.64 54.12 -2.99
N SER A 88 -4.01 54.58 -1.91
CA SER A 88 -2.56 54.82 -1.88
C SER A 88 -1.81 53.56 -2.32
N PRO A 89 -0.67 53.67 -3.05
CA PRO A 89 0.18 52.53 -3.37
C PRO A 89 0.50 51.65 -2.15
N GLU A 90 0.61 52.28 -0.98
CA GLU A 90 0.87 51.65 0.31
C GLU A 90 -0.33 50.83 0.82
N GLU A 91 -1.54 51.38 0.74
CA GLU A 91 -2.78 50.64 1.10
C GLU A 91 -3.03 49.45 0.16
N LYS A 92 -2.68 49.58 -1.12
CA LYS A 92 -2.74 48.48 -2.09
C LYS A 92 -1.74 47.38 -1.71
N ALA A 93 -0.48 47.73 -1.45
CA ALA A 93 0.56 46.79 -1.03
C ALA A 93 0.17 46.04 0.26
N GLN A 94 -0.44 46.74 1.21
CA GLN A 94 -0.91 46.16 2.47
C GLN A 94 -2.07 45.19 2.29
N ARG A 95 -3.02 45.48 1.38
CA ARG A 95 -4.06 44.52 0.99
C ARG A 95 -3.47 43.27 0.34
N PHE A 96 -2.47 43.40 -0.52
CA PHE A 96 -1.76 42.27 -1.12
C PHE A 96 -1.00 41.45 -0.07
N ALA A 97 -0.30 42.09 0.86
CA ALA A 97 0.40 41.42 1.96
C ALA A 97 -0.57 40.63 2.84
N ARG A 98 -1.74 41.19 3.18
CA ARG A 98 -2.80 40.50 3.92
C ARG A 98 -3.35 39.29 3.14
N ALA A 99 -3.57 39.43 1.84
CA ALA A 99 -4.01 38.33 0.97
C ALA A 99 -2.96 37.19 0.90
N ILE A 100 -1.68 37.53 0.74
CA ILE A 100 -0.58 36.56 0.71
C ILE A 100 -0.43 35.84 2.05
N ARG A 101 -0.53 36.54 3.19
CA ARG A 101 -0.55 35.90 4.52
C ARG A 101 -1.67 34.88 4.64
N LYS A 102 -2.88 35.24 4.21
CA LYS A 102 -4.04 34.34 4.24
C LYS A 102 -3.80 33.12 3.35
N GLN A 103 -3.35 33.32 2.11
CA GLN A 103 -3.08 32.24 1.18
C GLN A 103 -1.95 31.31 1.67
N ALA A 104 -0.89 31.86 2.26
CA ALA A 104 0.19 31.07 2.86
C ALA A 104 -0.31 30.23 4.04
N ALA A 105 -1.18 30.78 4.88
CA ALA A 105 -1.81 30.03 5.97
C ALA A 105 -2.70 28.89 5.45
N GLU A 106 -3.53 29.15 4.42
CA GLU A 106 -4.37 28.13 3.80
C GLU A 106 -3.55 27.01 3.14
N VAL A 107 -2.45 27.34 2.46
CA VAL A 107 -1.53 26.36 1.85
C VAL A 107 -0.92 25.48 2.94
N ARG A 108 -0.47 26.06 4.05
CA ARG A 108 0.09 25.34 5.20
C ARG A 108 -0.94 24.38 5.81
N GLU A 109 -2.16 24.84 6.06
CA GLU A 109 -3.22 24.00 6.62
C GLU A 109 -3.58 22.83 5.70
N ARG A 110 -3.72 23.10 4.39
CA ARG A 110 -3.98 22.05 3.39
C ARG A 110 -2.85 21.02 3.33
N TRP A 111 -1.61 21.47 3.44
CA TRP A 111 -0.44 20.61 3.50
C TRP A 111 -0.44 19.72 4.74
N GLU A 112 -0.67 20.29 5.93
CA GLU A 112 -0.78 19.52 7.18
C GLU A 112 -1.93 18.51 7.15
N ARG A 113 -3.07 18.88 6.56
CA ARG A 113 -4.19 17.95 6.35
C ARG A 113 -3.81 16.80 5.42
N LEU A 114 -3.09 17.08 4.33
CA LEU A 114 -2.59 16.06 3.41
C LEU A 114 -1.61 15.11 4.09
N LEU A 115 -0.66 15.63 4.87
CA LEU A 115 0.31 14.82 5.63
C LEU A 115 -0.38 13.88 6.63
N ARG A 116 -1.41 14.36 7.34
CA ARG A 116 -2.22 13.51 8.23
C ARG A 116 -2.92 12.37 7.47
N HIS A 117 -3.52 12.68 6.33
CA HIS A 117 -4.19 11.67 5.51
C HIS A 117 -3.19 10.65 4.93
N PHE A 118 -2.04 11.13 4.45
CA PHE A 118 -0.96 10.27 3.97
C PHE A 118 -0.42 9.35 5.07
N GLY A 119 -0.26 9.85 6.30
CA GLY A 119 0.16 9.04 7.45
C GLY A 119 -0.81 7.89 7.72
N SER A 120 -2.11 8.18 7.79
CA SER A 120 -3.15 7.16 7.98
C SER A 120 -3.18 6.12 6.84
N TRP A 121 -3.10 6.59 5.58
CA TRP A 121 -3.03 5.72 4.41
C TRP A 121 -1.76 4.85 4.45
N HIS A 122 -0.61 5.42 4.79
CA HIS A 122 0.66 4.71 4.88
C HIS A 122 0.58 3.57 5.90
N GLU A 123 0.06 3.83 7.09
CA GLU A 123 -0.16 2.78 8.09
C GLU A 123 -1.11 1.67 7.58
N GLN A 124 -2.16 2.04 6.85
CA GLN A 124 -3.09 1.05 6.26
C GLN A 124 -2.41 0.19 5.20
N VAL A 125 -1.53 0.78 4.38
CA VAL A 125 -0.73 0.06 3.40
C VAL A 125 0.25 -0.88 4.08
N GLU A 126 0.94 -0.44 5.13
CA GLU A 126 1.87 -1.31 5.89
C GLU A 126 1.14 -2.51 6.49
N ARG A 127 0.03 -2.28 7.20
CA ARG A 127 -0.78 -3.37 7.77
C ARG A 127 -1.29 -4.34 6.71
N SER A 128 -1.61 -3.85 5.51
CA SER A 128 -2.05 -4.71 4.41
C SER A 128 -0.88 -5.50 3.84
N LEU A 129 0.28 -4.86 3.70
CA LEU A 129 1.50 -5.48 3.19
C LEU A 129 2.01 -6.59 4.11
N GLU A 130 1.95 -6.40 5.42
CA GLU A 130 2.27 -7.43 6.43
C GLU A 130 1.38 -8.67 6.25
N LYS A 131 0.05 -8.49 6.22
CA LYS A 131 -0.90 -9.59 6.03
C LYS A 131 -0.69 -10.37 4.73
N LEU A 132 -0.30 -9.67 3.66
CA LEU A 132 -0.02 -10.30 2.37
C LEU A 132 1.28 -11.09 2.39
N GLN A 133 2.29 -10.62 3.11
CA GLN A 133 3.55 -11.36 3.31
C GLN A 133 3.31 -12.61 4.17
N ASP A 134 2.53 -12.49 5.24
CA ASP A 134 2.16 -13.64 6.07
C ASP A 134 1.42 -14.70 5.25
N LEU A 135 0.46 -14.27 4.42
CA LEU A 135 -0.26 -15.15 3.51
C LEU A 135 0.68 -15.79 2.49
N GLN A 136 1.57 -15.02 1.87
CA GLN A 136 2.56 -15.54 0.92
C GLN A 136 3.45 -16.60 1.58
N SER A 137 3.93 -16.35 2.80
CA SER A 137 4.74 -17.32 3.55
C SER A 137 3.96 -18.60 3.88
N ALA A 138 2.70 -18.49 4.31
CA ALA A 138 1.85 -19.65 4.56
C ALA A 138 1.59 -20.46 3.27
N MET A 139 1.45 -19.79 2.13
CA MET A 139 1.30 -20.44 0.83
C MET A 139 2.58 -21.14 0.37
N ASP A 140 3.74 -20.51 0.55
CA ASP A 140 5.04 -21.13 0.21
C ASP A 140 5.31 -22.36 1.10
N GLN A 141 4.96 -22.30 2.39
CA GLN A 141 5.02 -23.46 3.29
C GLN A 141 4.09 -24.59 2.81
N LEU A 142 2.87 -24.26 2.41
CA LEU A 142 1.91 -25.24 1.88
C LEU A 142 2.43 -25.89 0.58
N ASP A 143 3.05 -25.13 -0.31
CA ASP A 143 3.63 -25.64 -1.56
C ASP A 143 4.76 -26.65 -1.31
N VAL A 144 5.63 -26.39 -0.33
CA VAL A 144 6.67 -27.33 0.10
C VAL A 144 6.04 -28.62 0.64
N HIS A 145 5.00 -28.51 1.47
CA HIS A 145 4.29 -29.66 2.02
C HIS A 145 3.53 -30.47 0.96
N LEU A 146 3.05 -29.83 -0.12
CA LEU A 146 2.34 -30.49 -1.22
C LEU A 146 3.27 -31.10 -2.27
N SER A 147 4.51 -30.60 -2.40
CA SER A 147 5.49 -31.12 -3.35
C SER A 147 5.86 -32.58 -3.05
N ARG A 148 6.11 -32.93 -1.78
CA ARG A 148 6.44 -34.30 -1.35
C ARG A 148 5.35 -35.35 -1.68
N PRO A 149 4.06 -35.16 -1.35
CA PRO A 149 3.01 -36.12 -1.69
C PRO A 149 2.71 -36.16 -3.21
N GLU A 150 2.83 -35.05 -3.94
CA GLU A 150 2.67 -35.07 -5.40
C GLU A 150 3.83 -35.80 -6.11
N GLU A 151 5.07 -35.69 -5.62
CA GLU A 151 6.20 -36.49 -6.10
C GLU A 151 5.98 -37.99 -5.88
N VAL A 152 5.45 -38.37 -4.71
CA VAL A 152 5.14 -39.77 -4.40
C VAL A 152 4.02 -40.28 -5.31
N LYS A 153 2.95 -39.49 -5.50
CA LYS A 153 1.83 -39.82 -6.37
C LYS A 153 2.23 -39.91 -7.85
N GLY A 154 3.12 -39.03 -8.32
CA GLY A 154 3.66 -39.08 -9.69
C GLY A 154 4.48 -40.34 -9.98
N ARG A 155 4.98 -41.01 -8.95
CA ARG A 155 5.71 -42.29 -9.05
C ARG A 155 4.79 -43.51 -9.00
N TRP A 156 3.49 -43.34 -8.79
CA TRP A 156 2.54 -44.46 -8.79
C TRP A 156 2.24 -44.87 -10.23
N GLN A 157 2.66 -46.07 -10.62
CA GLN A 157 2.21 -46.70 -11.87
C GLN A 157 0.75 -47.18 -11.74
N PRO A 158 -0.07 -47.07 -12.80
CA PRO A 158 -1.42 -47.63 -12.80
C PRO A 158 -1.38 -49.12 -12.51
N VAL A 159 -2.29 -49.61 -11.67
CA VAL A 159 -2.34 -51.04 -11.25
C VAL A 159 -2.49 -51.99 -12.44
N GLY A 160 -3.05 -51.52 -13.56
CA GLY A 160 -3.16 -52.29 -14.80
C GLY A 160 -1.83 -52.56 -15.52
N ASP A 161 -0.78 -51.78 -15.24
CA ASP A 161 0.56 -51.93 -15.84
C ASP A 161 1.54 -52.69 -14.92
N LEU A 162 1.09 -53.06 -13.72
CA LEU A 162 1.88 -53.78 -12.74
C LEU A 162 1.66 -55.29 -12.90
N LEU A 163 2.75 -56.02 -13.10
CA LEU A 163 2.71 -57.49 -13.05
C LEU A 163 2.30 -57.92 -11.64
N ILE A 164 1.37 -58.89 -11.54
CA ILE A 164 0.77 -59.34 -10.28
C ILE A 164 1.83 -59.77 -9.25
N ASP A 165 2.95 -60.33 -9.72
CA ASP A 165 4.07 -60.77 -8.87
C ASP A 165 4.94 -59.62 -8.31
N SER A 166 4.80 -58.40 -8.85
CA SER A 166 5.51 -57.19 -8.42
C SER A 166 4.66 -56.24 -7.57
N LEU A 167 3.36 -56.56 -7.38
CA LEU A 167 2.42 -55.70 -6.66
C LEU A 167 2.80 -55.54 -5.18
N GLN A 168 3.24 -56.63 -4.53
CA GLN A 168 3.61 -56.61 -3.12
C GLN A 168 4.82 -55.69 -2.86
N ASP A 169 5.84 -55.76 -3.71
CA ASP A 169 7.06 -54.92 -3.62
C ASP A 169 6.75 -53.42 -3.82
N HIS A 170 5.74 -53.07 -4.65
CA HIS A 170 5.28 -51.69 -4.81
C HIS A 170 4.43 -51.17 -3.65
N ILE A 171 3.63 -52.03 -3.01
CA ILE A 171 2.88 -51.68 -1.80
C ILE A 171 3.87 -51.44 -0.65
N ASP A 172 4.88 -52.29 -0.51
CA ASP A 172 5.89 -52.16 0.55
C ASP A 172 6.72 -50.87 0.36
N LYS A 173 7.11 -50.52 -0.87
CA LYS A 173 7.83 -49.27 -1.18
C LYS A 173 7.02 -47.99 -0.94
N THR A 174 5.70 -48.03 -1.11
CA THR A 174 4.81 -46.86 -0.90
C THR A 174 4.38 -46.70 0.55
N THR A 175 4.41 -47.77 1.36
CA THR A 175 3.98 -47.75 2.77
C THR A 175 5.12 -47.65 3.79
N VAL A 176 6.33 -48.15 3.47
CA VAL A 176 7.48 -48.12 4.39
C VAL A 176 8.18 -46.75 4.42
N GLY A 177 8.03 -45.92 3.38
CA GLY A 177 8.54 -44.53 3.35
C GLY A 177 7.90 -43.57 4.36
N ASP A 178 6.83 -43.99 5.03
CA ASP A 178 6.08 -43.21 6.04
C ASP A 178 6.41 -43.58 7.50
N ARG A 179 7.39 -44.46 7.76
CA ARG A 179 7.77 -44.86 9.15
C ARG A 179 9.20 -44.58 9.57
N LEU A 180 10.02 -43.94 8.74
CA LEU A 180 11.34 -43.44 9.14
C LEU A 180 11.53 -42.02 8.57
N GLY A 181 11.19 -41.02 9.38
CA GLY A 181 11.33 -39.60 9.08
C GLY A 181 10.52 -38.74 10.03
#